data_AF-A0A660MYJ9-F1
#
_entry.id   AF-A0A660MYJ9-F1
#
_cell.length_a   1.000
_cell.length_b   1.000
_cell.length_c   1.000
_cell.angle_alpha   90.00
_cell.angle_beta   90.00
_cell.angle_gamma   90.00
#
_symmetry.space_group_name_H-M   'P 1'
#
loop_
_entity.id
_entity.type
_entity.pdbx_description
1 polymer ?
#
loop_
_entity_poly.entity_id
_entity_poly.type
_entity_poly.pdbx_seq_one_letter_code
_entity_poly.pdbx_strand_id
1 'polypeptide(L)'
;THGDALNDGKTKEVPWVLELTPMPQSGSTLGDNGINPSEPMTLETVDRFAREIGFAGRYQLNFPQGETGVWTLTQDSMSYDANSPFIDRTVHIDQYSGKILADIRYDDYNAFGKFMAVSIALHMGTLGWWSVLANAVFCLAVIGICISGLVMWWKRRPSKVFVLAPPPKQPVWWTMAIPLLIIAALFPTALAAIVAIYLLDFLLVSRSQTLAKWFK
;
A
#
# COMPACT_ATOMS: atom_id res chain seq x y z
N THR A 1 -6.02 -5.79 -17.41
CA THR A 1 -6.77 -5.99 -16.14
C THR A 1 -7.33 -4.66 -15.69
N HIS A 2 -7.97 -4.54 -14.51
CA HIS A 2 -8.39 -3.22 -14.00
C HIS A 2 -7.19 -2.27 -13.93
N GLY A 3 -6.04 -2.78 -13.49
CA GLY A 3 -4.82 -2.01 -13.39
C GLY A 3 -4.32 -1.42 -14.71
N ASP A 4 -4.47 -2.14 -15.83
CA ASP A 4 -4.05 -1.65 -17.15
C ASP A 4 -5.06 -0.67 -17.77
N ALA A 5 -6.35 -0.83 -17.44
CA ALA A 5 -7.43 -0.06 -18.05
C ALA A 5 -7.71 1.26 -17.33
N LEU A 6 -7.52 1.29 -16.00
CA LEU A 6 -7.95 2.40 -15.15
C LEU A 6 -6.79 3.18 -14.52
N ASN A 7 -5.59 2.60 -14.41
CA ASN A 7 -4.43 3.38 -13.96
C ASN A 7 -3.80 4.11 -15.15
N ASP A 8 -3.64 5.42 -15.04
CA ASP A 8 -3.07 6.27 -16.10
C ASP A 8 -1.53 6.31 -16.11
N GLY A 9 -0.89 5.46 -15.30
CA GLY A 9 0.56 5.37 -15.12
C GLY A 9 1.15 6.42 -14.17
N LYS A 10 0.40 7.45 -13.78
CA LYS A 10 0.80 8.48 -12.81
C LYS A 10 0.09 8.31 -11.48
N THR A 11 -1.18 7.90 -11.49
CA THR A 11 -1.97 7.60 -10.31
C THR A 11 -2.42 6.14 -10.34
N LYS A 12 -2.45 5.54 -9.14
CA LYS A 12 -2.97 4.20 -8.89
C LYS A 12 -4.31 4.36 -8.18
N GLU A 13 -5.37 4.37 -8.95
CA GLU A 13 -6.74 4.69 -8.49
C GLU A 13 -7.60 3.43 -8.32
N VAL A 14 -7.09 2.27 -8.75
CA VAL A 14 -7.77 0.99 -8.57
C VAL A 14 -7.39 0.40 -7.22
N PRO A 15 -8.38 -0.11 -6.45
CA PRO A 15 -8.10 -0.91 -5.26
C PRO A 15 -7.10 -2.02 -5.56
N TRP A 16 -6.08 -2.18 -4.72
CA TRP A 16 -5.00 -3.16 -4.91
C TRP A 16 -5.52 -4.59 -5.21
N VAL A 17 -6.62 -4.99 -4.55
CA VAL A 17 -7.25 -6.31 -4.73
C VAL A 17 -7.83 -6.53 -6.13
N LEU A 18 -8.17 -5.46 -6.87
CA LEU A 18 -8.73 -5.53 -8.21
C LEU A 18 -7.69 -5.33 -9.32
N GLU A 19 -6.47 -4.89 -8.99
CA GLU A 19 -5.46 -4.48 -9.99
C GLU A 19 -5.20 -5.56 -11.06
N LEU A 20 -5.14 -6.83 -10.64
CA LEU A 20 -4.90 -7.98 -11.52
C LEU A 20 -6.19 -8.67 -12.00
N THR A 21 -7.36 -8.20 -11.58
CA THR A 21 -8.65 -8.78 -11.96
C THR A 21 -9.02 -8.34 -13.38
N PRO A 22 -9.55 -9.22 -14.25
CA PRO A 22 -10.08 -8.83 -15.55
C PRO A 22 -11.25 -7.83 -15.43
N MET A 23 -11.30 -6.83 -16.32
CA MET A 23 -12.43 -5.92 -16.41
C MET A 23 -13.60 -6.59 -17.13
N PRO A 24 -14.86 -6.34 -16.73
CA PRO A 24 -16.01 -6.70 -17.55
C PRO A 24 -16.00 -5.88 -18.86
N GLN A 25 -16.68 -6.40 -19.89
CA GLN A 25 -16.77 -5.77 -21.21
C GLN A 25 -18.22 -5.41 -21.52
N SER A 26 -18.43 -4.23 -22.09
CA SER A 26 -19.74 -3.79 -22.58
C SER A 26 -20.18 -4.59 -23.80
N GLY A 27 -21.48 -4.65 -24.04
CA GLY A 27 -22.08 -5.41 -25.13
C GLY A 27 -22.52 -6.82 -24.72
N SER A 28 -22.44 -7.13 -23.43
CA SER A 28 -23.05 -8.33 -22.87
C SER A 28 -24.50 -8.06 -22.48
N THR A 29 -25.37 -9.05 -22.58
CA THR A 29 -26.74 -8.97 -22.03
C THR A 29 -26.82 -9.42 -20.58
N LEU A 30 -25.68 -9.75 -19.97
CA LEU A 30 -25.55 -10.23 -18.60
C LEU A 30 -25.53 -9.04 -17.63
N GLY A 31 -25.72 -9.32 -16.33
CA GLY A 31 -25.72 -8.32 -15.27
C GLY A 31 -27.12 -7.92 -14.78
N ASP A 32 -27.12 -7.20 -13.67
CA ASP A 32 -28.33 -6.75 -12.99
C ASP A 32 -28.89 -5.48 -13.62
N ASN A 33 -30.18 -5.24 -13.42
CA ASN A 33 -30.82 -4.01 -13.89
C ASN A 33 -30.19 -2.80 -13.20
N GLY A 34 -29.66 -1.88 -14.01
CA GLY A 34 -29.07 -0.62 -13.54
C GLY A 34 -29.84 0.58 -14.07
N ILE A 35 -29.18 1.39 -14.88
CA ILE A 35 -29.74 2.57 -15.54
C ILE A 35 -30.76 2.12 -16.58
N ASN A 36 -31.87 2.86 -16.70
CA ASN A 36 -32.90 2.58 -17.70
C ASN A 36 -32.31 2.69 -19.12
N PRO A 37 -32.41 1.66 -19.98
CA PRO A 37 -31.88 1.70 -21.35
C PRO A 37 -32.47 2.82 -22.22
N SER A 38 -33.62 3.37 -21.83
CA SER A 38 -34.28 4.48 -22.52
C SER A 38 -33.63 5.83 -22.24
N GLU A 39 -32.82 5.93 -21.18
CA GLU A 39 -32.09 7.15 -20.83
C GLU A 39 -30.75 7.20 -21.57
N PRO A 40 -30.33 8.40 -22.02
CA PRO A 40 -29.02 8.55 -22.62
C PRO A 40 -27.94 8.30 -21.57
N MET A 41 -26.93 7.52 -21.94
CA MET A 41 -25.79 7.18 -21.08
C MET A 41 -24.78 8.34 -21.03
N THR A 42 -25.21 9.46 -20.42
CA THR A 42 -24.36 10.63 -20.19
C THR A 42 -23.74 10.60 -18.80
N LEU A 43 -22.73 11.45 -18.59
CA LEU A 43 -22.09 11.60 -17.29
C LEU A 43 -23.10 11.92 -16.18
N GLU A 44 -24.08 12.78 -16.46
CA GLU A 44 -25.11 13.20 -15.51
C GLU A 44 -26.06 12.06 -15.13
N THR A 45 -26.39 11.18 -16.10
CA THR A 45 -27.20 9.99 -15.84
C THR A 45 -26.45 9.00 -14.95
N VAL A 46 -25.16 8.77 -15.23
CA VAL A 46 -24.32 7.88 -14.44
C VAL A 46 -24.06 8.45 -13.05
N ASP A 47 -23.81 9.75 -12.89
CA ASP A 47 -23.65 10.39 -11.58
C ASP A 47 -24.94 10.30 -10.75
N ARG A 48 -26.11 10.61 -11.35
CA ARG A 48 -27.40 10.43 -10.68
C ARG A 48 -27.58 8.99 -10.19
N PHE A 49 -27.31 8.02 -11.05
CA PHE A 49 -27.42 6.61 -10.69
C PHE A 49 -26.44 6.21 -9.58
N ALA A 50 -25.20 6.70 -9.61
CA ALA A 50 -24.22 6.47 -8.54
C ALA A 50 -24.77 6.94 -7.17
N ARG A 51 -25.43 8.11 -7.14
CA ARG A 51 -26.09 8.61 -5.91
C ARG A 51 -27.27 7.73 -5.49
N GLU A 52 -28.09 7.27 -6.42
CA GLU A 52 -29.24 6.40 -6.14
C GLU A 52 -28.82 5.05 -5.54
N ILE A 53 -27.74 4.46 -6.03
CA ILE A 53 -27.22 3.18 -5.51
C ILE A 53 -26.40 3.32 -4.23
N GLY A 54 -26.26 4.54 -3.69
CA GLY A 54 -25.69 4.80 -2.37
C GLY A 54 -24.24 5.28 -2.32
N PHE A 55 -23.64 5.72 -3.43
CA PHE A 55 -22.33 6.40 -3.38
C PHE A 55 -22.48 7.79 -2.75
N ALA A 56 -22.02 7.91 -1.50
CA ALA A 56 -22.09 9.16 -0.74
C ALA A 56 -20.74 9.89 -0.78
N GLY A 57 -20.76 11.22 -0.96
CA GLY A 57 -19.54 12.03 -0.93
C GLY A 57 -18.70 11.92 -2.21
N ARG A 58 -17.38 11.81 -2.04
CA ARG A 58 -16.42 11.71 -3.14
C ARG A 58 -16.35 10.26 -3.65
N TYR A 59 -16.31 10.10 -4.96
CA TYR A 59 -16.08 8.84 -5.64
C TYR A 59 -15.43 9.16 -7.00
N GLN A 60 -14.78 8.18 -7.60
CA GLN A 60 -14.15 8.28 -8.91
C GLN A 60 -15.07 7.70 -9.98
N LEU A 61 -15.15 8.39 -11.12
CA LEU A 61 -15.94 7.99 -12.28
C LEU A 61 -15.03 7.94 -13.49
N ASN A 62 -14.85 6.75 -14.04
CA ASN A 62 -14.06 6.51 -15.24
C ASN A 62 -14.96 6.25 -16.45
N PHE A 63 -14.63 6.92 -17.55
CA PHE A 63 -15.35 6.80 -18.82
C PHE A 63 -15.00 5.48 -19.52
N PRO A 64 -15.95 4.89 -20.28
CA PRO A 64 -15.66 3.73 -21.11
C PRO A 64 -14.62 4.10 -22.17
N GLN A 65 -13.60 3.27 -22.31
CA GLN A 65 -12.56 3.41 -23.34
C GLN A 65 -12.80 2.41 -24.47
N GLY A 66 -13.04 2.92 -25.68
CA GLY A 66 -13.32 2.10 -26.87
C GLY A 66 -14.69 1.42 -26.87
N GLU A 67 -14.92 0.57 -27.86
CA GLU A 67 -16.23 -0.08 -28.11
C GLU A 67 -16.62 -1.09 -27.01
N THR A 68 -15.64 -1.72 -26.37
CA THR A 68 -15.89 -2.70 -25.29
C THR A 68 -15.75 -2.11 -23.89
N GLY A 69 -15.48 -0.81 -23.77
CA GLY A 69 -15.25 -0.15 -22.49
C GLY A 69 -16.50 -0.06 -21.61
N VAL A 70 -16.32 0.02 -20.29
CA VAL A 70 -17.42 0.10 -19.31
C VAL A 70 -17.29 1.40 -18.49
N TRP A 71 -18.42 1.94 -18.04
CA TRP A 71 -18.39 2.98 -17.01
C TRP A 71 -17.97 2.35 -15.69
N THR A 72 -17.04 2.97 -14.98
CA THR A 72 -16.57 2.46 -13.70
C THR A 72 -16.73 3.51 -12.62
N LEU A 73 -17.42 3.14 -11.55
CA LEU A 73 -17.59 3.91 -10.33
C LEU A 73 -16.76 3.26 -9.23
N THR A 74 -15.86 4.01 -8.61
CA THR A 74 -15.00 3.50 -7.54
C THR A 74 -15.06 4.43 -6.35
N GLN A 75 -15.23 3.86 -5.16
CA GLN A 75 -15.09 4.58 -3.90
C GLN A 75 -14.28 3.69 -2.97
N ASP A 76 -13.12 4.18 -2.56
CA ASP A 76 -12.27 3.46 -1.62
C ASP A 76 -11.55 4.38 -0.63
N SER A 77 -11.07 3.77 0.46
CA SER A 77 -10.33 4.47 1.51
C SER A 77 -8.88 4.81 1.14
N MET A 78 -8.29 4.14 0.15
CA MET A 78 -6.90 4.35 -0.28
C MET A 78 -6.76 5.67 -1.06
N SER A 79 -7.77 6.00 -1.87
CA SER A 79 -7.88 7.24 -2.66
C SER A 79 -8.46 8.41 -1.87
N TYR A 80 -8.72 8.22 -0.57
CA TYR A 80 -9.34 9.21 0.32
C TYR A 80 -10.77 9.59 -0.10
N ASP A 81 -11.46 8.70 -0.79
CA ASP A 81 -12.86 8.88 -1.19
C ASP A 81 -13.83 8.49 -0.07
N ALA A 82 -13.37 7.61 0.83
CA ALA A 82 -14.09 7.10 1.99
C ALA A 82 -13.28 7.23 3.29
N ASN A 83 -13.97 7.47 4.41
CA ASN A 83 -13.37 7.49 5.77
C ASN A 83 -13.27 6.09 6.41
N SER A 84 -13.56 5.04 5.66
CA SER A 84 -13.59 3.66 6.16
C SER A 84 -13.28 2.68 5.02
N PRO A 85 -12.37 1.71 5.22
CA PRO A 85 -12.11 0.66 4.23
C PRO A 85 -13.29 -0.31 4.08
N PHE A 86 -14.22 -0.33 5.03
CA PHE A 86 -15.38 -1.23 5.00
C PHE A 86 -16.46 -0.80 4.02
N ILE A 87 -16.37 0.41 3.47
CA ILE A 87 -17.31 0.91 2.45
C ILE A 87 -16.70 0.92 1.05
N ASP A 88 -15.52 0.30 0.88
CA ASP A 88 -14.89 0.16 -0.43
C ASP A 88 -15.86 -0.55 -1.39
N ARG A 89 -16.10 0.08 -2.55
CA ARG A 89 -17.02 -0.42 -3.56
C ARG A 89 -16.58 0.00 -4.96
N THR A 90 -16.59 -0.94 -5.89
CA THR A 90 -16.35 -0.72 -7.32
C THR A 90 -17.50 -1.28 -8.14
N VAL A 91 -18.14 -0.44 -8.95
CA VAL A 91 -19.27 -0.82 -9.81
C VAL A 91 -18.92 -0.58 -11.27
N HIS A 92 -19.17 -1.56 -12.12
CA HIS A 92 -19.02 -1.46 -13.56
C HIS A 92 -20.37 -1.50 -14.25
N ILE A 93 -20.61 -0.54 -15.15
CA ILE A 93 -21.88 -0.37 -15.86
C ILE A 93 -21.63 -0.47 -17.36
N ASP A 94 -22.48 -1.24 -18.04
CA ASP A 94 -22.45 -1.38 -19.50
C ASP A 94 -22.81 -0.06 -20.19
N GLN A 95 -21.97 0.39 -21.14
CA GLN A 95 -22.15 1.66 -21.83
C GLN A 95 -23.34 1.69 -22.81
N TYR A 96 -23.84 0.53 -23.23
CA TYR A 96 -24.94 0.40 -24.17
C TYR A 96 -26.25 0.05 -23.47
N SER A 97 -26.22 -0.91 -22.55
CA SER A 97 -27.44 -1.43 -21.91
C SER A 97 -27.78 -0.78 -20.58
N GLY A 98 -26.84 -0.06 -19.95
CA GLY A 98 -27.01 0.52 -18.61
C GLY A 98 -27.05 -0.51 -17.47
N LYS A 99 -26.83 -1.80 -17.78
CA LYS A 99 -26.80 -2.87 -16.78
C LYS A 99 -25.56 -2.78 -15.89
N ILE A 100 -25.70 -3.20 -14.65
CA ILE A 100 -24.57 -3.39 -13.74
C ILE A 100 -23.92 -4.72 -14.09
N LEU A 101 -22.71 -4.67 -14.65
CA LEU A 101 -21.94 -5.86 -15.03
C LEU A 101 -21.20 -6.47 -13.83
N ALA A 102 -20.82 -5.64 -12.86
CA ALA A 102 -20.22 -6.08 -11.61
C ALA A 102 -20.42 -5.01 -10.53
N ASP A 103 -20.76 -5.44 -9.31
CA ASP A 103 -20.77 -4.64 -8.08
C ASP A 103 -19.91 -5.37 -7.05
N ILE A 104 -18.72 -4.86 -6.80
CA ILE A 104 -17.73 -5.48 -5.94
C ILE A 104 -17.61 -4.63 -4.67
N ARG A 105 -17.91 -5.22 -3.53
CA ARG A 105 -17.83 -4.57 -2.22
C ARG A 105 -16.66 -5.12 -1.41
N TYR A 106 -16.30 -4.41 -0.34
CA TYR A 106 -15.35 -4.90 0.65
C TYR A 106 -15.66 -6.34 1.12
N ASP A 107 -16.93 -6.68 1.28
CA ASP A 107 -17.36 -8.01 1.73
C ASP A 107 -17.03 -9.12 0.72
N ASP A 108 -16.94 -8.79 -0.57
CA ASP A 108 -16.60 -9.72 -1.64
C ASP A 108 -15.08 -9.94 -1.77
N TYR A 109 -14.26 -9.12 -1.09
CA TYR A 109 -12.82 -9.31 -1.06
C TYR A 109 -12.45 -10.60 -0.32
N ASN A 110 -11.42 -11.29 -0.81
CA ASN A 110 -10.84 -12.42 -0.09
C ASN A 110 -10.16 -11.95 1.21
N ALA A 111 -9.81 -12.88 2.09
CA ALA A 111 -9.23 -12.55 3.41
C ALA A 111 -7.98 -11.68 3.32
N PHE A 112 -7.14 -11.89 2.30
CA PHE A 112 -5.93 -11.10 2.10
C PHE A 112 -6.25 -9.68 1.58
N GLY A 113 -7.22 -9.54 0.68
CA GLY A 113 -7.71 -8.26 0.18
C GLY A 113 -8.33 -7.42 1.31
N LYS A 114 -9.12 -8.04 2.18
CA LYS A 114 -9.66 -7.41 3.40
C LYS A 114 -8.54 -6.94 4.34
N PHE A 115 -7.56 -7.80 4.59
CA PHE A 115 -6.38 -7.44 5.38
C PHE A 115 -5.63 -6.24 4.76
N MET A 116 -5.39 -6.28 3.44
CA MET A 116 -4.70 -5.19 2.74
C MET A 116 -5.47 -3.88 2.84
N ALA A 117 -6.77 -3.85 2.52
CA ALA A 117 -7.60 -2.66 2.61
C ALA A 117 -7.55 -2.01 4.00
N VAL A 118 -7.71 -2.81 5.06
CA VAL A 118 -7.64 -2.32 6.45
C VAL A 118 -6.22 -1.86 6.82
N SER A 119 -5.19 -2.62 6.43
CA SER A 119 -3.80 -2.30 6.78
C SER A 119 -3.30 -1.01 6.10
N ILE A 120 -3.71 -0.77 4.84
CA ILE A 120 -3.41 0.45 4.10
C ILE A 120 -4.10 1.62 4.78
N ALA A 121 -5.39 1.50 5.10
CA ALA A 121 -6.14 2.56 5.78
C ALA A 121 -5.53 2.90 7.16
N LEU A 122 -5.12 1.89 7.93
CA LEU A 122 -4.41 2.07 9.20
C LEU A 122 -3.08 2.80 8.99
N HIS A 123 -2.27 2.37 8.02
CA HIS A 123 -0.97 2.95 7.73
C HIS A 123 -1.06 4.41 7.25
N MET A 124 -2.08 4.72 6.42
CA MET A 124 -2.35 6.07 5.95
C MET A 124 -3.00 6.96 7.00
N GLY A 125 -3.58 6.39 8.07
CA GLY A 125 -4.28 7.14 9.10
C GLY A 125 -5.70 7.55 8.72
N THR A 126 -6.32 6.86 7.76
CA THR A 126 -7.64 7.22 7.22
C THR A 126 -8.82 6.62 8.00
N LEU A 127 -8.54 5.77 9.00
CA LEU A 127 -9.53 5.19 9.93
C LEU A 127 -9.98 6.16 11.05
N GLY A 128 -9.84 7.47 10.82
CA GLY A 128 -10.19 8.52 11.79
C GLY A 128 -9.10 8.81 12.82
N TRP A 129 -9.45 9.61 13.83
CA TRP A 129 -8.47 10.24 14.73
C TRP A 129 -7.64 9.25 15.54
N TRP A 130 -8.20 8.11 15.94
CA TRP A 130 -7.45 7.07 16.65
C TRP A 130 -6.35 6.44 15.79
N SER A 131 -6.57 6.31 14.48
CA SER A 131 -5.55 5.85 13.54
C SER A 131 -4.41 6.85 13.43
N VAL A 132 -4.75 8.14 13.31
CA VAL A 132 -3.75 9.22 13.26
C VAL A 132 -2.92 9.25 14.54
N LEU A 133 -3.56 9.14 15.71
CA LEU A 133 -2.86 9.08 16.99
C LEU A 133 -1.94 7.86 17.09
N ALA A 134 -2.43 6.67 16.70
CA ALA A 134 -1.64 5.45 16.69
C ALA A 134 -0.39 5.60 15.79
N ASN A 135 -0.56 6.17 14.60
CA ASN A 135 0.54 6.43 13.67
C ASN A 135 1.53 7.44 14.25
N ALA A 136 1.05 8.53 14.87
CA ALA A 136 1.91 9.52 15.51
C ALA A 136 2.74 8.90 16.65
N VAL A 137 2.11 8.10 17.52
CA VAL A 137 2.80 7.37 18.60
C VAL A 137 3.83 6.39 18.04
N PHE A 138 3.49 5.66 16.98
CA PHE A 138 4.43 4.76 16.32
C PHE A 138 5.64 5.50 15.74
N CYS A 139 5.41 6.61 15.03
CA CYS A 139 6.49 7.45 14.52
C CYS A 139 7.40 7.99 15.64
N LEU A 140 6.81 8.44 16.76
CA LEU A 140 7.58 8.88 17.92
C LEU A 140 8.37 7.74 18.56
N ALA A 141 7.83 6.52 18.60
CA ALA A 141 8.54 5.35 19.09
C ALA A 141 9.75 5.02 18.21
N VAL A 142 9.62 5.08 16.88
CA VAL A 142 10.73 4.88 15.94
C VAL A 142 11.82 5.95 16.13
N ILE A 143 11.42 7.21 16.27
CA ILE A 143 12.37 8.30 16.60
C ILE A 143 13.09 8.01 17.92
N GLY A 144 12.35 7.56 18.94
CA GLY A 144 12.89 7.13 20.23
C GLY A 144 13.92 6.00 20.10
N ILE A 145 13.65 5.00 19.25
CA ILE A 145 14.60 3.92 18.95
C ILE A 145 15.87 4.47 18.30
N CYS A 146 15.76 5.37 17.31
CA CYS A 146 16.93 5.99 16.67
C CYS A 146 17.77 6.81 17.67
N ILE A 147 17.12 7.66 18.48
CA ILE A 147 17.80 8.47 19.50
C ILE A 147 18.46 7.57 20.54
N SER A 148 17.75 6.56 21.03
CA SER A 148 18.31 5.62 22.02
C SER A 148 19.52 4.85 21.47
N GLY A 149 19.50 4.46 20.19
CA GLY A 149 20.64 3.88 19.49
C GLY A 149 21.87 4.80 19.51
N LEU A 150 21.67 6.08 19.19
CA LEU A 150 22.73 7.09 19.22
C LEU A 150 23.25 7.34 20.64
N VAL A 151 22.36 7.43 21.63
CA VAL A 151 22.74 7.60 23.05
C VAL A 151 23.51 6.40 23.57
N MET A 152 23.07 5.18 23.24
CA MET A 152 23.78 3.94 23.61
C MET A 152 25.17 3.88 22.97
N TRP A 153 25.30 4.26 21.70
CA TRP A 153 26.60 4.38 21.05
C TRP A 153 27.49 5.41 21.75
N TRP A 154 26.96 6.61 22.05
CA TRP A 154 27.71 7.67 22.73
C TRP A 154 28.18 7.26 24.13
N LYS A 155 27.36 6.51 24.87
CA LYS A 155 27.72 5.98 26.20
C LYS A 155 28.77 4.87 26.14
N ARG A 156 28.81 4.08 25.06
CA ARG A 156 29.73 2.93 24.92
C ARG A 156 31.06 3.30 24.24
N ARG A 157 31.14 4.45 23.58
CA ARG A 157 32.37 4.86 22.87
C ARG A 157 33.52 5.15 23.86
N PRO A 158 34.78 4.81 23.53
CA PRO A 158 35.94 5.13 24.37
C PRO A 158 36.14 6.65 24.52
N SER A 159 36.34 7.13 25.75
CA SER A 159 36.37 8.56 26.12
C SER A 159 37.51 9.40 25.54
N LYS A 160 38.40 8.81 24.71
CA LYS A 160 39.57 9.49 24.12
C LYS A 160 39.70 9.40 22.60
N VAL A 161 38.71 8.83 21.91
CA VAL A 161 38.75 8.64 20.46
C VAL A 161 37.48 9.24 19.84
N PHE A 162 37.64 10.26 18.99
CA PHE A 162 36.54 10.89 18.22
C PHE A 162 36.13 10.07 16.99
N VAL A 163 36.81 8.95 16.74
CA VAL A 163 36.54 8.04 15.62
C VAL A 163 35.35 7.14 15.98
N LEU A 164 34.65 6.64 14.95
CA LEU A 164 33.61 5.61 15.07
C LEU A 164 34.22 4.27 15.54
N ALA A 165 34.67 4.22 16.80
CA ALA A 165 35.20 3.01 17.40
C ALA A 165 34.02 2.07 17.70
N PRO A 166 33.99 0.87 17.10
CA PRO A 166 32.92 -0.08 17.38
C PRO A 166 32.97 -0.52 18.84
N PRO A 167 31.81 -0.84 19.44
CA PRO A 167 31.78 -1.44 20.77
C PRO A 167 32.57 -2.77 20.77
N PRO A 168 33.12 -3.18 21.92
CA PRO A 168 33.86 -4.43 22.03
C PRO A 168 33.03 -5.62 21.54
N LYS A 169 33.66 -6.53 20.77
CA LYS A 169 33.02 -7.73 20.22
C LYS A 169 32.29 -8.48 21.33
N GLN A 170 30.98 -8.61 21.19
CA GLN A 170 30.14 -9.42 22.07
C GLN A 170 29.74 -10.71 21.36
N PRO A 171 29.51 -11.82 22.10
CA PRO A 171 28.98 -13.04 21.51
C PRO A 171 27.63 -12.75 20.84
N VAL A 172 27.41 -13.35 19.67
CA VAL A 172 26.17 -13.18 18.92
C VAL A 172 25.02 -13.79 19.73
N TRP A 173 23.98 -12.99 19.96
CA TRP A 173 22.77 -13.46 20.63
C TRP A 173 21.84 -14.17 19.64
N TRP A 174 22.14 -15.45 19.38
CA TRP A 174 21.47 -16.23 18.33
C TRP A 174 19.96 -16.34 18.47
N THR A 175 19.42 -16.36 19.70
CA THR A 175 17.97 -16.43 19.90
C THR A 175 17.24 -15.18 19.42
N MET A 176 17.91 -14.02 19.34
CA MET A 176 17.35 -12.83 18.68
C MET A 176 17.76 -12.72 17.22
N ALA A 177 18.97 -13.15 16.86
CA ALA A 177 19.46 -13.08 15.49
C ALA A 177 18.64 -13.95 14.53
N ILE A 178 18.25 -15.16 14.93
CA ILE A 178 17.51 -16.10 14.07
C ILE A 178 16.14 -15.54 13.67
N PRO A 179 15.26 -15.11 14.60
CA PRO A 179 13.98 -14.49 14.23
C PRO A 179 14.17 -13.28 13.30
N LEU A 180 15.18 -12.44 13.57
CA LEU A 180 15.43 -11.24 12.78
C LEU A 180 15.88 -11.57 11.35
N LEU A 181 16.67 -12.62 11.17
CA LEU A 181 17.06 -13.13 9.85
C LEU A 181 15.88 -13.76 9.10
N ILE A 182 15.00 -14.49 9.79
CA ILE A 182 13.76 -15.02 9.20
C ILE A 182 12.90 -13.86 8.69
N ILE A 183 12.72 -12.82 9.50
CA ILE A 183 12.00 -11.60 9.09
C ILE A 183 12.70 -10.95 7.89
N ALA A 184 14.03 -10.77 7.93
CA ALA A 184 14.76 -10.19 6.81
C ALA A 184 14.61 -11.01 5.52
N ALA A 185 14.51 -12.34 5.60
CA ALA A 185 14.26 -13.19 4.43
C ALA A 185 12.85 -13.00 3.84
N LEU A 186 11.85 -12.68 4.68
CA LEU A 186 10.51 -12.33 4.22
C LEU A 186 10.45 -10.96 3.53
N PHE A 187 11.41 -10.08 3.79
CA PHE A 187 11.51 -8.74 3.20
C PHE A 187 12.77 -8.64 2.31
N PRO A 188 12.68 -8.94 1.01
CA PRO A 188 13.84 -9.07 0.12
C PRO A 188 14.78 -7.86 0.12
N THR A 189 14.24 -6.65 0.29
CA THR A 189 15.01 -5.41 0.40
C THR A 189 15.88 -5.36 1.66
N ALA A 190 15.38 -5.84 2.80
CA ALA A 190 16.15 -5.94 4.03
C ALA A 190 17.29 -6.95 3.87
N LEU A 191 17.02 -8.12 3.28
CA LEU A 191 18.06 -9.11 2.99
C LEU A 191 19.12 -8.55 2.04
N ALA A 192 18.70 -7.86 0.97
CA ALA A 192 19.61 -7.21 0.03
C ALA A 192 20.49 -6.16 0.71
N ALA A 193 19.93 -5.35 1.61
CA ALA A 193 20.70 -4.37 2.37
C ALA A 193 21.75 -5.03 3.28
N ILE A 194 21.39 -6.12 3.98
CA ILE A 194 22.31 -6.89 4.82
C ILE A 194 23.47 -7.44 3.97
N VAL A 195 23.15 -8.06 2.82
CA VAL A 195 24.17 -8.62 1.91
C VAL A 195 25.06 -7.52 1.34
N ALA A 196 24.49 -6.38 0.94
CA ALA A 196 25.26 -5.25 0.42
C ALA A 196 26.24 -4.69 1.47
N ILE A 197 25.78 -4.50 2.71
CA ILE A 197 26.65 -4.06 3.82
C ILE A 197 27.75 -5.10 4.09
N TYR A 198 27.41 -6.38 4.10
CA TYR A 198 28.38 -7.46 4.28
C TYR A 198 29.45 -7.46 3.18
N LEU A 199 29.05 -7.30 1.91
CA LEU A 199 29.98 -7.22 0.79
C LEU A 199 30.87 -5.97 0.86
N LEU A 200 30.32 -4.83 1.26
CA LEU A 200 31.09 -3.61 1.47
C LEU A 200 32.15 -3.79 2.57
N ASP A 201 31.78 -4.41 3.70
CA ASP A 201 32.72 -4.72 4.78
C ASP A 201 33.80 -5.73 4.34
N PHE A 202 33.39 -6.78 3.64
CA PHE A 202 34.29 -7.83 3.14
C PHE A 202 35.26 -7.34 2.05
N LEU A 203 34.81 -6.47 1.14
CA LEU A 203 35.63 -6.03 0.02
C LEU A 203 36.48 -4.79 0.34
N LEU A 204 35.97 -3.85 1.14
CA LEU A 204 36.62 -2.56 1.38
C LEU A 204 37.27 -2.46 2.77
N VAL A 205 36.49 -2.67 3.83
CA VAL A 205 36.92 -2.38 5.21
C VAL A 205 37.92 -3.41 5.72
N SER A 206 37.64 -4.70 5.51
CA SER A 206 38.51 -5.78 5.97
C SER A 206 39.81 -5.93 5.16
N ARG A 207 39.88 -5.38 3.94
CA ARG A 207 41.06 -5.42 3.06
C ARG A 207 41.95 -4.18 3.15
N SER A 208 41.42 -3.02 3.54
CA SER A 208 42.20 -1.79 3.69
C SER A 208 42.76 -1.66 5.10
N GLN A 209 44.09 -1.68 5.24
CA GLN A 209 44.75 -1.49 6.54
C GLN A 209 44.48 -0.10 7.16
N THR A 210 44.21 0.91 6.33
CA THR A 210 43.90 2.27 6.79
C THR A 210 42.48 2.35 7.35
N LEU A 211 41.50 1.77 6.66
CA LEU A 211 40.10 1.71 7.14
C LEU A 211 39.96 0.78 8.34
N ALA A 212 40.66 -0.36 8.34
CA ALA A 212 40.69 -1.29 9.46
C ALA A 212 41.27 -0.68 10.75
N LYS A 213 42.12 0.35 10.67
CA LYS A 213 42.61 1.12 11.83
C LYS A 213 41.61 2.18 12.32
N TRP A 214 40.75 2.67 11.45
CA TRP A 214 39.69 3.64 11.81
C TRP A 214 38.46 2.94 12.42
N PHE A 215 38.19 1.70 12.00
CA PHE A 215 37.05 0.89 12.47
C PHE A 215 37.43 -0.21 13.49
N LYS A 216 38.66 -0.25 14.01
CA LYS A 216 39.04 -1.09 15.17
C LYS A 216 39.24 -0.23 16.41
#